data_AF-A0A1D2I7H1-F1
#
_entry.id   AF-A0A1D2I7H1-F1
#
_cell.length_a   1.000
_cell.length_b   1.000
_cell.length_c   1.000
_cell.angle_alpha   90.00
_cell.angle_beta   90.00
_cell.angle_gamma   90.00
#
_symmetry.space_group_name_H-M   'P 1'
#
loop_
_entity.id
_entity.type
_entity.pdbx_description
1 polymer ?
#
loop_
_entity_poly.entity_id
_entity_poly.type
_entity_poly.pdbx_seq_one_letter_code
_entity_poly.pdbx_strand_id
1 'polypeptide(L)'
;MLEGMRFLLEVDMDDEALAKDPVGELGRILRYWGGNLRHYPMKAGDGSEIYDSEYREVGRWRIEQGEGDERDGRKGQDGRGERKGAV
;
A
#
# COMPACT_ATOMS: atom_id res chain seq x y z
N MET A 1 -9.28 10.28 -12.01
CA MET A 1 -9.79 9.47 -10.89
C MET A 1 -8.78 8.36 -10.66
N LEU A 2 -8.31 8.19 -9.43
CA LEU A 2 -7.27 7.21 -9.06
C LEU A 2 -7.89 5.81 -9.10
N GLU A 3 -7.99 5.18 -10.28
CA GLU A 3 -8.33 3.75 -10.31
C GLU A 3 -7.07 2.95 -9.96
N GLY A 4 -7.15 2.29 -8.80
CA GLY A 4 -6.19 1.33 -8.28
C GLY A 4 -4.77 1.90 -8.11
N MET A 5 -4.48 2.61 -7.04
CA MET A 5 -3.08 2.84 -6.61
C MET A 5 -2.96 2.54 -5.12
N ARG A 6 -1.91 1.82 -4.75
CA ARG A 6 -1.62 1.45 -3.35
C ARG A 6 -0.29 2.05 -2.95
N PHE A 7 -0.28 2.69 -1.78
CA PHE A 7 0.94 3.11 -1.13
C PHE A 7 1.36 2.03 -0.12
N LEU A 8 2.59 1.54 -0.24
CA LEU A 8 3.18 0.55 0.66
C LEU A 8 4.39 1.16 1.35
N LEU A 9 4.46 0.96 2.67
CA LEU A 9 5.57 1.35 3.52
C LEU A 9 6.00 0.11 4.32
N GLU A 10 7.23 -0.31 4.11
CA GLU A 10 7.83 -1.46 4.77
C GLU A 10 9.03 -0.95 5.55
N VAL A 11 9.06 -1.22 6.85
CA VAL A 11 10.16 -0.85 7.75
C VAL A 11 10.54 -2.10 8.53
N ASP A 12 11.82 -2.44 8.50
CA ASP A 12 12.36 -3.51 9.32
C ASP A 12 12.47 -3.04 10.76
N MET A 13 11.91 -3.82 11.68
CA MET A 13 11.83 -3.46 13.10
C MET A 13 12.95 -4.11 13.92
N ASP A 14 13.79 -4.94 13.30
CA ASP A 14 14.93 -5.61 13.95
C ASP A 14 16.21 -4.76 14.01
N ASP A 15 16.21 -3.61 13.34
CA ASP A 15 17.32 -2.64 13.35
C ASP A 15 17.66 -2.16 14.77
N GLU A 16 18.94 -1.88 15.01
CA GLU A 16 19.46 -1.55 16.35
C GLU A 16 18.82 -0.27 16.94
N ALA A 17 18.58 0.76 16.13
CA ALA A 17 17.95 1.99 16.59
C ALA A 17 16.46 1.77 16.89
N LEU A 18 15.77 1.02 16.02
CA LEU A 18 14.36 0.67 16.20
C LEU A 18 14.15 -0.29 17.38
N ALA A 19 15.08 -1.21 17.66
CA ALA A 19 15.00 -2.10 18.81
C ALA A 19 15.16 -1.35 20.16
N LYS A 20 15.92 -0.25 20.18
CA LYS A 20 16.16 0.57 21.38
C LYS A 20 14.97 1.44 21.76
N ASP A 21 14.38 2.13 20.78
CA ASP A 21 13.19 2.99 20.96
C ASP A 21 12.25 2.87 19.75
N PRO A 22 11.42 1.80 19.69
CA PRO A 22 10.60 1.54 18.51
C PRO A 22 9.63 2.66 18.18
N VAL A 23 9.01 3.27 19.21
CA VAL A 23 8.00 4.32 19.02
C VAL A 23 8.65 5.63 18.63
N GLY A 24 9.71 6.04 19.33
CA GLY A 24 10.41 7.27 19.02
C GLY A 24 11.05 7.24 17.65
N GLU A 25 11.73 6.15 17.31
CA GLU A 25 12.46 6.02 16.06
C GLU A 25 11.53 5.84 14.86
N LEU A 26 10.51 4.97 14.95
CA LEU A 26 9.51 4.85 13.88
C LEU A 26 8.74 6.16 13.69
N GLY A 27 8.37 6.85 14.79
CA GLY A 27 7.70 8.14 14.73
C GLY A 27 8.54 9.22 14.03
N ARG A 28 9.86 9.24 14.30
CA ARG A 28 10.82 10.12 13.64
C ARG A 28 10.91 9.82 12.14
N ILE A 29 11.07 8.55 11.77
CA ILE A 29 11.10 8.07 10.39
C ILE A 29 9.85 8.54 9.63
N LEU A 30 8.67 8.26 10.16
CA LEU A 30 7.39 8.62 9.55
C LEU A 30 7.24 10.13 9.36
N ARG A 31 7.67 10.94 10.34
CA ARG A 31 7.60 12.40 10.26
C ARG A 31 8.51 12.97 9.17
N TYR A 32 9.76 12.50 9.09
CA TYR A 32 10.70 13.00 8.09
C TYR A 32 10.30 12.59 6.69
N TRP A 33 10.05 11.30 6.50
CA TRP A 33 9.65 10.79 5.19
C TRP A 33 8.30 11.39 4.76
N GLY A 34 7.29 11.42 5.64
CA GLY A 34 5.98 11.98 5.34
C GLY A 34 6.05 13.46 4.98
N GLY A 35 6.96 14.22 5.60
CA GLY A 35 7.23 15.61 5.23
C GLY A 35 7.85 15.76 3.83
N ASN A 36 8.63 14.77 3.38
CA ASN A 36 9.30 14.78 2.08
C ASN A 36 8.39 14.36 0.91
N LEU A 37 7.21 13.77 1.17
CA LEU A 37 6.27 13.33 0.13
C LEU A 37 5.94 14.39 -0.91
N ARG A 38 5.91 15.67 -0.50
CA ARG A 38 5.67 16.82 -1.40
C ARG A 38 6.66 16.94 -2.56
N HIS A 39 7.81 16.25 -2.47
CA HIS A 39 8.84 16.24 -3.51
C HIS A 39 8.63 15.13 -4.54
N TYR A 40 7.68 14.22 -4.33
CA TYR A 40 7.44 13.08 -5.22
C TYR A 40 6.21 13.29 -6.11
N PRO A 41 6.25 12.86 -7.38
CA PRO A 41 5.10 12.93 -8.29
C PRO A 41 3.90 12.07 -7.86
N MET A 42 4.12 11.10 -6.97
CA MET A 42 3.11 10.17 -6.45
C MET A 42 2.45 9.33 -7.55
N LYS A 43 3.26 8.76 -8.45
CA LYS A 43 2.84 7.89 -9.55
C LYS A 43 3.21 6.44 -9.28
N ALA A 44 2.50 5.51 -9.91
CA ALA A 44 2.86 4.09 -9.87
C ALA A 44 4.31 3.89 -10.34
N GLY A 45 5.07 3.11 -9.57
CA GLY A 45 6.50 2.91 -9.75
C GLY A 45 7.39 3.83 -8.91
N ASP A 46 6.86 4.92 -8.35
CA ASP A 46 7.63 5.79 -7.45
C ASP A 46 7.93 5.07 -6.13
N GLY A 47 9.10 5.33 -5.56
CA GLY A 47 9.55 4.78 -4.28
C GLY A 47 10.85 5.40 -3.80
N SER A 48 11.25 5.11 -2.56
CA SER A 48 12.57 5.44 -2.02
C SER A 48 12.87 4.57 -0.79
N GLU A 49 14.15 4.40 -0.51
CA GLU A 49 14.67 3.83 0.72
C GLU A 49 14.32 4.69 1.94
N ILE A 50 14.30 4.07 3.10
CA ILE A 50 14.04 4.67 4.40
C ILE A 50 15.23 4.42 5.30
N TYR A 51 15.61 5.44 6.05
CA TYR A 51 16.80 5.40 6.88
C TYR A 51 16.49 5.70 8.35
N ASP A 52 17.19 5.00 9.24
CA ASP A 52 17.21 5.29 10.68
C ASP A 52 17.94 6.62 10.97
N SER A 53 18.15 6.91 12.25
CA SER A 53 18.82 8.12 12.72
C SER A 53 20.34 8.08 12.54
N GLU A 54 20.89 6.90 12.30
CA GLU A 54 22.30 6.64 12.06
C GLU A 54 22.62 6.45 10.56
N TYR A 55 21.66 6.77 9.69
CA TYR A 55 21.74 6.65 8.22
C TYR A 55 21.91 5.23 7.69
N ARG A 56 21.40 4.23 8.41
CA ARG A 56 21.26 2.86 7.90
C ARG A 56 19.93 2.71 7.20
N GLU A 57 19.94 2.02 6.06
CA GLU A 57 18.71 1.62 5.38
C GLU A 57 17.95 0.63 6.25
N VAL A 58 16.69 0.95 6.56
CA VAL A 58 15.80 0.13 7.40
C VAL A 58 14.48 -0.18 6.70
N GLY A 59 14.37 0.08 5.40
CA GLY A 59 13.16 -0.21 4.67
C GLY A 59 12.99 0.68 3.45
N ARG A 60 11.76 0.72 2.95
CA ARG A 60 11.40 1.45 1.73
C ARG A 60 9.92 1.76 1.67
N TRP A 61 9.56 2.71 0.83
CA TRP A 61 8.18 2.88 0.38
C TRP A 61 8.09 2.76 -1.15
N ARG A 62 6.90 2.42 -1.63
CA ARG A 62 6.59 2.34 -3.07
C ARG A 62 5.11 2.57 -3.35
N ILE A 63 4.81 3.08 -4.55
CA ILE A 63 3.46 3.16 -5.09
C ILE A 63 3.29 2.07 -6.13
N GLU A 64 2.35 1.18 -5.88
CA GLU A 64 1.96 0.13 -6.82
C GLU A 64 0.68 0.52 -7.55
N GLN A 65 0.55 0.06 -8.80
CA GLN A 65 -0.75 0.01 -9.46
C GLN A 65 -1.59 -1.07 -8.76
N GLY A 66 -2.71 -0.66 -8.19
CA GLY A 66 -3.74 -1.56 -7.71
C GLY A 66 -4.45 -2.18 -8.91
N GLU A 67 -4.52 -3.49 -8.95
CA GLU A 67 -5.45 -4.19 -9.84
C GLU A 67 -6.87 -3.80 -9.43
N GLY A 68 -7.67 -3.32 -10.39
CA GLY A 68 -9.09 -3.04 -10.15
C GLY A 68 -9.73 -4.26 -9.52
N ASP A 69 -10.49 -4.04 -8.45
CA ASP A 69 -11.09 -5.10 -7.64
C ASP A 69 -11.97 -6.00 -8.54
N GLU A 70 -11.42 -7.14 -8.98
CA GLU A 70 -12.11 -8.19 -9.75
C GLU A 70 -13.19 -8.92 -8.92
N ARG A 71 -13.57 -8.33 -7.78
CA ARG A 71 -14.63 -8.78 -6.86
C ARG A 71 -16.00 -8.16 -7.14
N ASP A 72 -16.15 -7.32 -8.15
CA ASP A 72 -17.46 -6.77 -8.58
C ASP A 72 -18.11 -7.54 -9.75
N GLY A 73 -17.58 -8.72 -10.12
CA GLY A 73 -18.08 -9.53 -11.24
C GLY A 73 -19.01 -10.69 -10.87
N ARG A 74 -19.22 -10.99 -9.58
CA ARG A 74 -19.86 -12.24 -9.14
C ARG A 74 -21.17 -12.04 -8.37
N LYS A 75 -22.07 -11.16 -8.84
CA LYS A 75 -23.50 -11.18 -8.46
C LYS A 75 -24.38 -10.75 -9.64
N GLY A 76 -24.80 -11.70 -10.47
CA GLY A 76 -25.77 -11.40 -11.53
C GLY A 76 -25.93 -12.41 -12.65
N GLN A 77 -25.69 -13.70 -12.43
CA GLN A 77 -26.18 -14.75 -13.33
C GLN A 77 -26.79 -15.85 -12.48
N ASP A 78 -28.08 -15.69 -12.18
CA ASP A 78 -29.02 -16.80 -11.95
C ASP A 78 -30.43 -16.20 -12.10
N GLY A 79 -30.74 -15.89 -13.36
CA GLY A 79 -32.05 -15.45 -13.80
C GLY A 79 -32.58 -16.37 -14.89
N ARG A 80 -33.58 -17.18 -14.52
CA ARG A 80 -34.64 -17.78 -15.36
C ARG A 80 -34.27 -18.92 -16.33
N GLY A 81 -34.64 -20.12 -15.91
CA GLY A 81 -35.19 -21.16 -16.77
C GLY A 81 -36.68 -21.37 -16.46
N GLU A 82 -37.53 -20.45 -16.92
CA GLU A 82 -38.97 -20.61 -16.98
C GLU A 82 -39.29 -21.79 -17.92
N ARG A 83 -39.87 -22.88 -17.40
CA ARG A 83 -40.52 -23.91 -18.26
C ARG A 83 -42.03 -23.77 -18.12
N LYS A 84 -42.63 -23.18 -19.15
CA LYS A 84 -44.07 -23.24 -19.42
C LYS A 84 -44.45 -24.62 -19.97
N GLY A 85 -45.45 -25.23 -19.33
CA GLY A 85 -46.61 -25.96 -19.88
C GLY A 85 -46.46 -27.04 -20.96
N ALA A 86 -46.99 -28.23 -20.63
CA ALA A 86 -47.75 -29.19 -21.47
C ALA A 86 -47.88 -30.48 -20.62
N VAL A 87 -49.00 -31.17 -20.42
CA VAL A 87 -50.37 -31.22 -20.98
C VAL A 87 -51.25 -31.88 -19.93
#